data_AF-A0AB38BLL7-F1
#
_entry.id   AF-A0AB38BLL7-F1
#
_cell.length_a   1.000
_cell.length_b   1.000
_cell.length_c   1.000
_cell.angle_alpha   90.00
_cell.angle_beta   90.00
_cell.angle_gamma   90.00
#
_symmetry.space_group_name_H-M   'P 1'
#
loop_
_entity.id
_entity.type
_entity.pdbx_description
1 polymer ?
#
loop_
_entity_poly.entity_id
_entity_poly.type
_entity_poly.pdbx_seq_one_letter_code
_entity_poly.pdbx_strand_id
1 'polypeptide(L)'
;MNDRSCSILVNSCDKYEDAWYPFFELTKKYWINCPYKFYLNTEKKKYTHMGIDLTVLNSISYSSNGSTWGARIEDCLKQIDTTYVILLLEDFFLQDKVNQDELQTCINMMDNNSEIVAIYFKRIFGFTTEYDKNPNYYLMTENQEYKLNLQAGLWRKEELQKLISKEDSPWSFEEEGYLRIDNPTSLFLCSKKGTHSSIKNSVFPYFTDRKLGFGIWSGKWLWNNDGLFERNGITINEISMDRFTKSDMLRYYFKRLKDKLSSS
;
A
#
# COMPACT_ATOMS: atom_id res chain seq x y z
N MET A 1 -10.84 -13.77 20.47
CA MET A 1 -10.16 -13.44 19.21
C MET A 1 -8.87 -12.72 19.57
N ASN A 2 -7.73 -13.14 19.02
CA ASN A 2 -6.45 -12.52 19.36
C ASN A 2 -6.27 -11.27 18.48
N ASP A 3 -6.61 -10.09 19.00
CA ASP A 3 -6.28 -8.79 18.38
C ASP A 3 -4.78 -8.59 18.12
N ARG A 4 -3.93 -9.54 18.57
CA ARG A 4 -2.48 -9.56 18.40
C ARG A 4 -1.99 -10.32 17.15
N SER A 5 -2.86 -10.79 16.26
CA SER A 5 -2.41 -11.53 15.06
C SER A 5 -2.10 -10.62 13.87
N CYS A 6 -2.49 -9.34 13.87
CA CYS A 6 -2.33 -8.44 12.74
C CYS A 6 -1.81 -7.05 13.13
N SER A 7 -0.91 -6.48 12.32
CA SER A 7 -0.44 -5.10 12.42
C SER A 7 -0.58 -4.38 11.09
N ILE A 8 -0.45 -3.05 11.08
CA ILE A 8 -0.38 -2.25 9.87
C ILE A 8 1.05 -1.78 9.67
N LEU A 9 1.61 -2.00 8.48
CA LEU A 9 2.88 -1.43 8.06
C LEU A 9 2.60 -0.37 7.01
N VAL A 10 2.81 0.90 7.37
CA VAL A 10 2.83 2.03 6.44
C VAL A 10 4.25 2.16 5.92
N ASN A 11 4.45 1.78 4.66
CA ASN A 11 5.76 1.74 4.05
C ASN A 11 6.08 3.07 3.35
N SER A 12 6.85 3.92 4.01
CA SER A 12 7.19 5.27 3.53
C SER A 12 8.72 5.50 3.53
N CYS A 13 9.12 6.77 3.38
CA CYS A 13 10.48 7.25 3.53
C CYS A 13 10.48 8.74 3.93
N ASP A 14 11.59 9.25 4.49
CA ASP A 14 11.76 10.60 5.04
C ASP A 14 11.44 11.71 4.03
N LYS A 15 11.53 11.41 2.72
CA LYS A 15 11.17 12.31 1.62
C LYS A 15 9.66 12.54 1.52
N TYR A 16 8.85 11.60 1.99
CA TYR A 16 7.39 11.66 1.97
C TYR A 16 6.80 12.07 3.33
N GLU A 17 7.60 12.67 4.22
CA GLU A 17 7.15 13.14 5.54
C GLU A 17 5.91 14.02 5.50
N ASP A 18 5.82 14.92 4.52
CA ASP A 18 4.66 15.79 4.33
C ASP A 18 3.33 15.00 4.23
N ALA A 19 3.38 13.73 3.78
CA ALA A 19 2.20 12.88 3.63
C ALA A 19 1.75 12.24 4.95
N TRP A 20 2.62 12.12 5.94
CA TRP A 20 2.33 11.37 7.17
C TRP A 20 1.20 12.01 7.95
N TYR A 21 1.27 13.32 8.19
CA TYR A 21 0.21 14.03 8.91
C TYR A 21 -1.18 13.89 8.27
N PRO A 22 -1.38 14.25 6.99
CA PRO A 22 -2.68 14.07 6.35
C PRO A 22 -3.10 12.60 6.26
N PHE A 23 -2.17 11.66 6.04
CA PHE A 23 -2.47 10.23 6.02
C PHE A 23 -3.06 9.76 7.36
N PHE A 24 -2.42 10.10 8.48
CA PHE A 24 -2.87 9.66 9.80
C PHE A 24 -4.12 10.42 10.28
N GLU A 25 -4.31 11.69 9.93
CA GLU A 25 -5.58 12.40 10.21
C GLU A 25 -6.76 11.74 9.47
N LEU A 26 -6.58 11.42 8.18
CA LEU A 26 -7.61 10.72 7.41
C LEU A 26 -7.85 9.31 7.95
N THR A 27 -6.78 8.60 8.34
CA THR A 27 -6.88 7.27 8.97
C THR A 27 -7.67 7.33 10.28
N LYS A 28 -7.36 8.29 11.16
CA LYS A 28 -8.09 8.51 12.41
C LYS A 28 -9.58 8.80 12.18
N LYS A 29 -9.89 9.57 11.15
CA LYS A 29 -11.27 9.93 10.79
C LYS A 29 -12.07 8.78 10.18
N TYR A 30 -11.44 8.04 9.26
CA TYR A 30 -12.11 7.03 8.44
C TYR A 30 -11.97 5.60 8.97
N TRP A 31 -11.06 5.37 9.91
CA TRP A 31 -10.86 4.07 10.56
C TRP A 31 -11.00 4.19 12.08
N ILE A 32 -12.18 4.63 12.49
CA ILE A 32 -12.54 4.82 13.90
C ILE A 32 -12.38 3.48 14.64
N ASN A 33 -11.74 3.52 15.81
CA ASN A 33 -11.48 2.35 16.66
C ASN A 33 -10.68 1.24 15.94
N CYS A 34 -9.73 1.61 15.08
CA CYS A 34 -8.78 0.65 14.50
C CYS A 34 -8.12 -0.16 15.63
N PRO A 35 -8.24 -1.51 15.65
CA PRO A 35 -7.69 -2.34 16.70
C PRO A 35 -6.20 -2.66 16.49
N TYR A 36 -5.64 -2.26 15.35
CA TYR A 36 -4.30 -2.66 14.93
C TYR A 36 -3.27 -1.60 15.29
N LYS A 37 -2.10 -2.08 15.73
CA LYS A 37 -0.92 -1.25 15.90
C LYS A 37 -0.35 -0.86 14.54
N PHE A 38 0.02 0.40 14.40
CA PHE A 38 0.70 0.92 13.22
C PHE A 38 2.22 0.90 13.40
N TYR A 39 2.90 0.50 12.34
CA TYR A 39 4.34 0.65 12.16
C TYR A 39 4.58 1.54 10.95
N LEU A 40 5.37 2.61 11.10
CA LEU A 40 5.77 3.48 10.01
C LEU A 40 7.24 3.23 9.66
N ASN A 41 7.50 2.79 8.44
CA ASN A 41 8.86 2.61 7.91
C ASN A 41 9.41 3.96 7.47
N THR A 42 10.59 4.32 7.99
CA THR A 42 11.31 5.57 7.67
C THR A 42 12.81 5.33 7.66
N GLU A 43 13.60 6.26 7.12
CA GLU A 43 15.06 6.19 7.17
C GLU A 43 15.57 6.61 8.54
N LYS A 44 15.25 7.82 9.00
CA LYS A 44 15.82 8.40 10.22
C LYS A 44 14.84 9.24 11.03
N LYS A 45 13.84 9.82 10.37
CA LYS A 45 12.91 10.72 11.04
C LYS A 45 12.05 9.94 12.04
N LYS A 46 11.61 10.67 13.06
CA LYS A 46 10.66 10.19 14.05
C LYS A 46 9.34 10.89 13.82
N TYR A 47 8.26 10.19 14.12
CA TYR A 47 6.92 10.70 13.93
C TYR A 47 6.00 10.10 14.99
N THR A 48 5.04 10.89 15.44
CA THR A 48 3.99 10.48 16.36
C THR A 48 2.70 11.16 15.95
N HIS A 49 1.57 10.50 16.17
CA HIS A 49 0.28 11.06 15.82
C HIS A 49 -0.72 10.83 16.94
N MET A 50 -1.37 11.91 17.40
CA MET A 50 -2.29 11.82 18.53
C MET A 50 -3.54 11.02 18.17
N GLY A 51 -3.80 9.94 18.91
CA GLY A 51 -4.96 9.07 18.72
C GLY A 51 -4.74 7.90 17.77
N ILE A 52 -3.49 7.64 17.37
CA ILE A 52 -3.08 6.42 16.65
C ILE A 52 -1.99 5.73 17.48
N ASP A 53 -2.13 4.42 17.73
CA ASP A 53 -1.04 3.61 18.28
C ASP A 53 0.00 3.36 17.19
N LEU A 54 1.03 4.21 17.16
CA LEU A 54 2.05 4.25 16.12
C LEU A 54 3.45 4.05 16.70
N THR A 55 4.20 3.12 16.12
CA THR A 55 5.64 2.96 16.33
C THR A 55 6.39 3.23 15.03
N VAL A 56 7.39 4.11 15.06
CA VAL A 56 8.28 4.30 13.91
C VAL A 56 9.38 3.25 13.95
N LEU A 57 9.60 2.58 12.81
CA LEU A 57 10.72 1.67 12.60
C LEU A 57 11.71 2.35 11.66
N ASN A 58 12.87 2.72 12.19
CA ASN A 58 14.00 3.17 11.40
C ASN A 58 14.82 1.94 10.98
N SER A 59 15.17 1.81 9.71
CA SER A 59 16.01 0.68 9.24
C SER A 59 17.40 0.75 9.89
N ILE A 60 17.78 -0.35 10.54
CA ILE A 60 19.08 -0.54 11.20
C ILE A 60 20.19 -0.66 10.13
N SER A 61 19.84 -1.10 8.92
CA SER A 61 20.76 -1.25 7.78
C SER A 61 21.09 0.06 7.05
N TYR A 62 20.83 1.22 7.65
CA TYR A 62 21.18 2.52 7.05
C TYR A 62 22.70 2.71 7.00
N SER A 63 23.33 2.19 5.96
CA SER A 63 24.76 2.39 5.67
C SER A 63 25.02 3.80 5.12
N SER A 64 26.30 4.17 4.99
CA SER A 64 26.72 5.43 4.35
C SER A 64 26.22 5.61 2.91
N ASN A 65 25.83 4.52 2.23
CA ASN A 65 25.28 4.52 0.88
C ASN A 65 23.73 4.52 0.85
N GLY A 66 23.09 4.60 2.03
CA GLY A 66 21.65 4.46 2.20
C GLY A 66 21.17 3.01 2.20
N SER A 67 19.95 2.79 2.67
CA SER A 67 19.23 1.51 2.57
C SER A 67 18.21 1.57 1.44
N THR A 68 18.23 0.59 0.54
CA THR A 68 17.24 0.40 -0.55
C THR A 68 15.82 0.23 0.01
N TRP A 69 14.80 0.42 -0.85
CA TRP A 69 13.40 0.26 -0.46
C TRP A 69 13.13 -1.14 0.10
N GLY A 70 13.57 -2.18 -0.60
CA GLY A 70 13.41 -3.58 -0.20
C GLY A 70 14.08 -3.94 1.12
N ALA A 71 15.31 -3.46 1.35
CA ALA A 71 16.01 -3.70 2.62
C ALA A 71 15.28 -3.06 3.82
N ARG A 72 14.70 -1.87 3.66
CA ARG A 72 13.98 -1.21 4.75
C ARG A 72 12.70 -1.96 5.15
N ILE A 73 11.92 -2.39 4.16
CA ILE A 73 10.68 -3.13 4.44
C ILE A 73 11.02 -4.51 5.06
N GLU A 74 12.06 -5.19 4.58
CA GLU A 74 12.55 -6.44 5.19
C GLU A 74 12.96 -6.25 6.66
N ASP A 75 13.72 -5.20 6.96
CA ASP A 75 14.13 -4.86 8.34
C ASP A 75 12.92 -4.53 9.23
N CYS A 76 11.90 -3.85 8.69
CA CYS A 76 10.66 -3.57 9.43
C CYS A 76 9.92 -4.86 9.75
N LEU A 77 9.75 -5.75 8.77
CA LEU A 77 9.02 -7.00 8.96
C LEU A 77 9.67 -7.89 10.03
N LYS A 78 11.00 -7.86 10.18
CA LYS A 78 11.72 -8.59 11.24
C LYS A 78 11.41 -8.09 12.65
N GLN A 79 10.97 -6.85 12.80
CA GLN A 79 10.66 -6.22 14.09
C GLN A 79 9.16 -6.29 14.44
N ILE A 80 8.33 -6.79 13.52
CA ILE A 80 6.88 -6.93 13.73
C ILE A 80 6.59 -8.37 14.14
N ASP A 81 6.02 -8.56 15.32
CA ASP A 81 5.78 -9.90 15.88
C ASP A 81 4.46 -10.54 15.41
N THR A 82 3.59 -9.79 14.71
CA THR A 82 2.29 -10.31 14.28
C THR A 82 2.39 -11.31 13.13
N THR A 83 1.40 -12.20 13.02
CA THR A 83 1.33 -13.20 11.94
C THR A 83 1.00 -12.56 10.60
N TYR A 84 0.09 -11.58 10.63
CA TYR A 84 -0.37 -10.84 9.47
C TYR A 84 0.10 -9.39 9.52
N VAL A 85 0.28 -8.82 8.33
CA VAL A 85 0.58 -7.40 8.14
C VAL A 85 -0.32 -6.85 7.05
N ILE A 86 -0.98 -5.74 7.32
CA ILE A 86 -1.64 -4.92 6.30
C ILE A 86 -0.59 -3.94 5.78
N LEU A 87 -0.17 -4.09 4.53
CA LEU A 87 0.79 -3.20 3.89
C LEU A 87 0.03 -2.04 3.24
N LEU A 88 0.37 -0.81 3.62
CA LEU A 88 -0.18 0.43 3.09
C LEU A 88 0.95 1.36 2.62
N LEU A 89 0.62 2.27 1.69
CA LEU A 89 1.46 3.40 1.32
C LEU A 89 0.85 4.69 1.86
N GLU A 90 1.71 5.65 2.21
CA GLU A 90 1.37 6.94 2.81
C GLU A 90 0.64 7.90 1.86
N ASP A 91 0.67 7.65 0.55
CA ASP A 91 0.03 8.47 -0.48
C ASP A 91 -1.38 7.97 -0.86
N PHE A 92 -1.84 6.88 -0.26
CA PHE A 92 -3.19 6.34 -0.43
C PHE A 92 -4.16 6.92 0.58
N PHE A 93 -4.55 8.18 0.35
CA PHE A 93 -5.45 8.91 1.22
C PHE A 93 -6.88 8.33 1.21
N LEU A 94 -7.31 7.85 2.38
CA LEU A 94 -8.67 7.39 2.61
C LEU A 94 -9.69 8.51 2.38
N GLN A 95 -10.79 8.17 1.71
CA GLN A 95 -11.88 9.09 1.38
C GLN A 95 -13.23 8.66 1.93
N ASP A 96 -13.32 7.47 2.51
CA ASP A 96 -14.52 6.96 3.20
C ASP A 96 -14.09 5.94 4.27
N LYS A 97 -15.05 5.38 5.02
CA LYS A 97 -14.79 4.48 6.13
C LYS A 97 -14.17 3.16 5.68
N VAL A 98 -13.16 2.69 6.42
CA VAL A 98 -12.59 1.35 6.24
C VAL A 98 -13.63 0.29 6.63
N ASN A 99 -13.81 -0.73 5.77
CA ASN A 99 -14.73 -1.83 6.04
C ASN A 99 -14.08 -2.87 6.97
N GLN A 100 -14.16 -2.63 8.29
CA GLN A 100 -13.55 -3.51 9.30
C GLN A 100 -14.11 -4.94 9.26
N ASP A 101 -15.39 -5.13 8.96
CA ASP A 101 -16.02 -6.46 8.93
C ASP A 101 -15.50 -7.32 7.76
N GLU A 102 -15.33 -6.71 6.59
CA GLU A 102 -14.75 -7.40 5.43
C GLU A 102 -13.26 -7.68 5.63
N LEU A 103 -12.53 -6.77 6.28
CA LEU A 103 -11.15 -7.02 6.70
C LEU A 103 -11.04 -8.21 7.68
N GLN A 104 -11.92 -8.29 8.68
CA GLN A 104 -11.95 -9.42 9.61
C GLN A 104 -12.31 -10.73 8.90
N THR A 105 -13.20 -10.67 7.92
CA THR A 105 -13.53 -11.81 7.05
C THR A 105 -12.28 -12.30 6.30
N CYS A 106 -11.46 -11.40 5.76
CA CYS A 106 -10.20 -11.75 5.10
C CYS A 106 -9.18 -12.40 6.05
N ILE A 107 -9.05 -11.87 7.27
CA ILE A 107 -8.17 -12.49 8.30
C ILE A 107 -8.64 -13.92 8.58
N ASN A 108 -9.94 -14.11 8.82
CA ASN A 108 -10.51 -15.44 9.05
C ASN A 108 -10.30 -16.38 7.85
N MET A 109 -10.34 -15.87 6.61
CA MET A 109 -10.04 -16.68 5.42
C MET A 109 -8.58 -17.16 5.43
N MET A 110 -7.63 -16.30 5.82
CA MET A 110 -6.21 -16.65 5.91
C MET A 110 -5.86 -17.51 7.12
N ASP A 111 -6.64 -17.44 8.19
CA ASP A 111 -6.55 -18.37 9.34
C ASP A 111 -6.99 -19.78 8.94
N ASN A 112 -8.09 -19.89 8.19
CA ASN A 112 -8.66 -21.16 7.75
C ASN A 112 -7.97 -21.75 6.50
N ASN A 113 -7.05 -21.02 5.88
CA ASN A 113 -6.31 -21.48 4.71
C ASN A 113 -4.88 -20.92 4.71
N SER A 114 -3.93 -21.76 5.11
CA SER A 114 -2.50 -21.43 5.13
C SER A 114 -1.93 -21.11 3.74
N GLU A 115 -2.56 -21.61 2.67
CA GLU A 115 -2.13 -21.39 1.29
C GLU A 115 -2.38 -19.95 0.83
N ILE A 116 -3.29 -19.21 1.47
CA ILE A 116 -3.51 -17.80 1.14
C ILE A 116 -2.33 -16.99 1.68
N VAL A 117 -1.56 -16.42 0.74
CA VAL A 117 -0.38 -15.59 0.99
C VAL A 117 -0.78 -14.13 1.14
N ALA A 118 -1.60 -13.62 0.23
CA ALA A 118 -2.02 -12.22 0.19
C ALA A 118 -3.46 -12.03 -0.28
N ILE A 119 -4.13 -11.01 0.25
CA ILE A 119 -5.44 -10.54 -0.19
C ILE A 119 -5.35 -9.02 -0.44
N TYR A 120 -5.54 -8.61 -1.69
CA TYR A 120 -5.60 -7.21 -2.09
C TYR A 120 -7.02 -6.65 -2.03
N PHE A 121 -7.16 -5.45 -1.49
CA PHE A 121 -8.46 -4.81 -1.25
C PHE A 121 -8.98 -3.98 -2.42
N LYS A 122 -8.34 -4.11 -3.58
CA LYS A 122 -8.73 -3.54 -4.86
C LYS A 122 -8.67 -4.58 -5.97
N ARG A 123 -9.44 -4.33 -7.02
CA ARG A 123 -9.35 -5.10 -8.26
C ARG A 123 -8.03 -4.85 -8.96
N ILE A 124 -7.32 -5.94 -9.22
CA ILE A 124 -6.14 -5.96 -10.09
C ILE A 124 -6.61 -6.47 -11.45
N PHE A 125 -6.38 -5.67 -12.49
CA PHE A 125 -6.77 -6.05 -13.86
C PHE A 125 -5.92 -7.22 -14.37
N GLY A 126 -6.50 -8.04 -15.24
CA GLY A 126 -5.87 -9.27 -15.74
C GLY A 126 -6.36 -10.55 -15.07
N PHE A 127 -7.02 -10.45 -13.91
CA PHE A 127 -7.56 -11.60 -13.18
C PHE A 127 -9.10 -11.59 -13.16
N THR A 128 -9.71 -12.71 -13.52
CA THR A 128 -11.18 -12.88 -13.62
C THR A 128 -11.71 -14.18 -13.02
N THR A 129 -10.83 -15.12 -12.67
CA THR A 129 -11.20 -16.40 -12.03
C THR A 129 -11.73 -16.16 -10.64
N GLU A 130 -12.97 -16.55 -10.35
CA GLU A 130 -13.57 -16.36 -9.03
C GLU A 130 -12.91 -17.27 -7.98
N TYR A 131 -12.81 -16.79 -6.74
CA TYR A 131 -12.41 -17.65 -5.64
C TYR A 131 -13.62 -18.40 -5.08
N ASP A 132 -13.66 -19.72 -5.25
CA ASP A 132 -14.82 -20.55 -4.94
C ASP A 132 -15.33 -20.41 -3.49
N LYS A 133 -14.42 -20.19 -2.52
CA LYS A 133 -14.83 -20.04 -1.11
C LYS A 133 -15.37 -18.63 -0.78
N ASN A 134 -15.10 -17.63 -1.61
CA ASN A 134 -15.66 -16.29 -1.44
C ASN A 134 -15.74 -15.53 -2.79
N PRO A 135 -16.93 -15.43 -3.39
CA PRO A 135 -17.13 -14.81 -4.70
C PRO A 135 -16.97 -13.29 -4.68
N ASN A 136 -16.58 -12.65 -3.58
CA ASN A 136 -16.17 -11.24 -3.59
C ASN A 136 -14.72 -11.05 -4.06
N TYR A 137 -13.96 -12.14 -4.24
CA TYR A 137 -12.56 -12.10 -4.63
C TYR A 137 -12.31 -12.89 -5.91
N TYR A 138 -11.33 -12.44 -6.68
CA TYR A 138 -10.73 -13.21 -7.76
C TYR A 138 -9.48 -13.92 -7.25
N LEU A 139 -9.25 -15.13 -7.74
CA LEU A 139 -8.00 -15.85 -7.61
C LEU A 139 -7.02 -15.36 -8.69
N MET A 140 -5.82 -14.97 -8.27
CA MET A 140 -4.75 -14.51 -9.16
C MET A 140 -3.94 -15.71 -9.66
N THR A 141 -4.53 -16.46 -10.58
CA THR A 141 -4.04 -17.78 -11.05
C THR A 141 -2.68 -17.72 -11.73
N GLU A 142 -2.45 -16.75 -12.61
CA GLU A 142 -1.24 -16.65 -13.41
C GLU A 142 -0.12 -15.92 -12.67
N ASN A 143 1.11 -16.44 -12.75
CA ASN A 143 2.32 -15.77 -12.30
C ASN A 143 2.75 -14.74 -13.37
N GLN A 144 2.30 -13.51 -13.21
CA GLN A 144 2.56 -12.39 -14.12
C GLN A 144 2.86 -11.10 -13.35
N GLU A 145 3.26 -10.06 -14.07
CA GLU A 145 3.43 -8.70 -13.53
C GLU A 145 2.21 -8.28 -12.69
N TYR A 146 2.46 -7.54 -11.61
CA TYR A 146 1.47 -7.08 -10.63
C TYR A 146 0.79 -8.18 -9.82
N LYS A 147 1.22 -9.45 -9.89
CA LYS A 147 0.78 -10.49 -8.94
C LYS A 147 1.18 -10.16 -7.51
N LEU A 148 2.41 -9.68 -7.34
CA LEU A 148 2.80 -8.95 -6.14
C LEU A 148 2.46 -7.48 -6.38
N ASN A 149 1.73 -6.86 -5.45
CA ASN A 149 1.25 -5.50 -5.63
C ASN A 149 1.35 -4.68 -4.34
N LEU A 150 1.52 -3.37 -4.47
CA LEU A 150 1.62 -2.43 -3.35
C LEU A 150 0.30 -1.70 -3.03
N GLN A 151 -0.80 -2.01 -3.71
CA GLN A 151 -2.14 -1.66 -3.23
C GLN A 151 -2.33 -2.16 -1.79
N ALA A 152 -3.26 -1.54 -1.06
CA ALA A 152 -3.64 -1.99 0.27
C ALA A 152 -3.93 -3.50 0.25
N GLY A 153 -3.13 -4.24 1.01
CA GLY A 153 -3.15 -5.70 0.99
C GLY A 153 -2.86 -6.28 2.36
N LEU A 154 -3.59 -7.34 2.70
CA LEU A 154 -3.35 -8.18 3.86
C LEU A 154 -2.40 -9.30 3.46
N TRP A 155 -1.31 -9.46 4.20
CA TRP A 155 -0.24 -10.41 3.91
C TRP A 155 0.03 -11.32 5.09
N ARG A 156 0.37 -12.59 4.79
CA ARG A 156 1.07 -13.46 5.74
C ARG A 156 2.50 -12.95 5.83
N LYS A 157 2.90 -12.46 7.01
CA LYS A 157 4.15 -11.70 7.19
C LYS A 157 5.38 -12.49 6.72
N GLU A 158 5.46 -13.77 7.11
CA GLU A 158 6.60 -14.63 6.76
C GLU A 158 6.70 -14.88 5.25
N GLU A 159 5.58 -14.95 4.54
CA GLU A 159 5.57 -15.10 3.08
C GLU A 159 5.97 -13.80 2.40
N LEU A 160 5.47 -12.65 2.87
CA LEU A 160 5.91 -11.34 2.38
C LEU A 160 7.42 -11.14 2.57
N GLN A 161 7.98 -11.59 3.70
CA GLN A 161 9.42 -11.54 3.96
C GLN A 161 10.24 -12.36 2.95
N LYS A 162 9.74 -13.52 2.52
CA LYS A 162 10.42 -14.35 1.49
C LYS A 162 10.37 -13.72 0.10
N LEU A 163 9.30 -13.00 -0.19
CA LEU A 163 9.04 -12.42 -1.52
C LEU A 163 9.72 -11.07 -1.75
N ILE A 164 10.15 -10.38 -0.69
CA ILE A 164 10.89 -9.13 -0.77
C ILE A 164 12.38 -9.41 -0.93
N SER A 165 13.00 -8.80 -1.94
CA SER A 165 14.45 -8.72 -2.10
C SER A 165 14.98 -7.44 -1.49
N LYS A 166 16.18 -7.49 -0.90
CA LYS A 166 16.89 -6.28 -0.46
C LYS A 166 17.10 -5.29 -1.60
N GLU A 167 17.27 -5.76 -2.82
CA GLU A 167 17.53 -4.92 -3.98
C GLU A 167 16.25 -4.33 -4.58
N ASP A 168 15.07 -4.69 -4.06
CA ASP A 168 13.81 -4.22 -4.61
C ASP A 168 13.68 -2.70 -4.52
N SER A 169 13.15 -2.15 -5.61
CA SER A 169 12.41 -0.90 -5.64
C SER A 169 10.91 -1.22 -5.59
N PRO A 170 10.03 -0.21 -5.37
CA PRO A 170 8.59 -0.42 -5.48
C PRO A 170 8.18 -1.04 -6.82
N TRP A 171 8.82 -0.62 -7.92
CA TRP A 171 8.52 -1.09 -9.27
C TRP A 171 9.00 -2.51 -9.52
N SER A 172 10.24 -2.83 -9.16
CA SER A 172 10.77 -4.20 -9.36
C SER A 172 10.01 -5.23 -8.51
N PHE A 173 9.49 -4.84 -7.34
CA PHE A 173 8.62 -5.71 -6.55
C PHE A 173 7.32 -6.04 -7.29
N GLU A 174 6.68 -5.07 -7.95
CA GLU A 174 5.45 -5.29 -8.69
C GLU A 174 5.67 -5.97 -10.06
N GLU A 175 6.74 -5.59 -10.77
CA GLU A 175 7.03 -6.05 -12.14
C GLU A 175 7.75 -7.40 -12.17
N GLU A 176 8.69 -7.65 -11.26
CA GLU A 176 9.55 -8.85 -11.27
C GLU A 176 9.31 -9.76 -10.07
N GLY A 177 8.63 -9.28 -9.02
CA GLY A 177 8.49 -10.03 -7.78
C GLY A 177 7.74 -11.35 -7.90
N TYR A 178 6.87 -11.48 -8.92
CA TYR A 178 6.17 -12.73 -9.21
C TYR A 178 7.12 -13.89 -9.55
N LEU A 179 8.34 -13.60 -10.04
CA LEU A 179 9.37 -14.60 -10.35
C LEU A 179 9.89 -15.32 -9.09
N ARG A 180 9.70 -14.73 -7.92
CA ARG A 180 10.11 -15.29 -6.62
C ARG A 180 9.04 -16.16 -5.97
N ILE A 181 7.87 -16.30 -6.59
CA ILE A 181 6.81 -17.20 -6.12
C ILE A 181 7.20 -18.63 -6.52
N ASP A 182 7.70 -19.40 -5.57
CA ASP A 182 8.22 -20.77 -5.78
C ASP A 182 7.20 -21.87 -5.40
N ASN A 183 6.33 -21.62 -4.42
CA ASN A 183 5.34 -22.58 -3.97
C ASN A 183 4.09 -22.57 -4.88
N PRO A 184 3.80 -23.68 -5.61
CA PRO A 184 2.68 -23.75 -6.54
C PRO A 184 1.31 -23.76 -5.85
N THR A 185 1.25 -24.01 -4.54
CA THR A 185 0.00 -23.96 -3.76
C THR A 185 -0.33 -22.54 -3.26
N SER A 186 0.61 -21.59 -3.36
CA SER A 186 0.39 -20.23 -2.87
C SER A 186 -0.74 -19.50 -3.61
N LEU A 187 -1.75 -19.08 -2.85
CA LEU A 187 -2.92 -18.37 -3.35
C LEU A 187 -2.78 -16.87 -3.07
N PHE A 188 -3.06 -16.09 -4.11
CA PHE A 188 -3.14 -14.63 -4.06
C PHE A 188 -4.53 -14.22 -4.52
N LEU A 189 -5.19 -13.36 -3.75
CA LEU A 189 -6.55 -12.94 -4.01
C LEU A 189 -6.62 -11.43 -4.24
N CYS A 190 -7.48 -10.97 -5.14
CA CYS A 190 -7.79 -9.54 -5.27
C CYS A 190 -9.30 -9.31 -5.23
N SER A 191 -9.73 -8.20 -4.63
CA SER A 191 -11.16 -7.89 -4.52
C SER A 191 -11.79 -7.66 -5.90
N LYS A 192 -13.03 -8.11 -6.10
CA LYS A 192 -13.83 -7.71 -7.28
C LYS A 192 -14.28 -6.25 -7.20
N LYS A 193 -14.26 -5.68 -5.99
CA LYS A 193 -14.72 -4.32 -5.65
C LYS A 193 -13.52 -3.38 -5.56
N GLY A 194 -13.78 -2.09 -5.69
CA GLY A 194 -12.74 -1.06 -5.72
C GLY A 194 -11.89 -1.14 -6.99
N THR A 195 -11.69 -0.02 -7.64
CA THR A 195 -10.78 0.13 -8.78
C THR A 195 -9.88 1.34 -8.56
N HIS A 196 -9.00 1.65 -9.50
CA HIS A 196 -8.23 2.90 -9.44
C HIS A 196 -9.13 4.14 -9.36
N SER A 197 -10.30 4.09 -10.01
CA SER A 197 -11.23 5.23 -10.15
C SER A 197 -12.55 5.07 -9.37
N SER A 198 -12.71 3.98 -8.61
CA SER A 198 -13.92 3.71 -7.82
C SER A 198 -13.56 3.19 -6.44
N ILE A 199 -14.12 3.82 -5.40
CA ILE A 199 -13.98 3.38 -4.00
C ILE A 199 -15.17 2.57 -3.50
N LYS A 200 -16.19 2.37 -4.35
CA LYS A 200 -17.46 1.76 -3.95
C LYS A 200 -17.25 0.35 -3.41
N ASN A 201 -17.69 0.13 -2.17
CA ASN A 201 -17.60 -1.13 -1.44
C ASN A 201 -16.17 -1.68 -1.33
N SER A 202 -15.14 -0.83 -1.42
CA SER A 202 -13.76 -1.25 -1.17
C SER A 202 -13.51 -1.30 0.33
N VAL A 203 -12.68 -2.24 0.78
CA VAL A 203 -12.25 -2.31 2.19
C VAL A 203 -11.45 -1.06 2.56
N PHE A 204 -10.61 -0.58 1.65
CA PHE A 204 -9.82 0.65 1.80
C PHE A 204 -10.23 1.64 0.70
N PRO A 205 -11.17 2.55 0.98
CA PRO A 205 -11.70 3.48 -0.01
C PRO A 205 -10.73 4.65 -0.26
N TYR A 206 -9.82 4.48 -1.21
CA TYR A 206 -8.94 5.53 -1.74
C TYR A 206 -8.87 5.48 -3.27
N PHE A 207 -8.52 6.59 -3.94
CA PHE A 207 -8.31 6.63 -5.39
C PHE A 207 -6.84 6.48 -5.73
N THR A 208 -6.54 5.76 -6.83
CA THR A 208 -5.18 5.65 -7.39
C THR A 208 -5.12 6.00 -8.87
N ASP A 209 -6.26 6.33 -9.49
CA ASP A 209 -6.28 6.93 -10.81
C ASP A 209 -5.75 8.36 -10.73
N ARG A 210 -4.57 8.57 -11.29
CA ARG A 210 -3.88 9.86 -11.31
C ARG A 210 -4.72 10.97 -11.95
N LYS A 211 -5.66 10.63 -12.84
CA LYS A 211 -6.59 11.60 -13.45
C LYS A 211 -7.58 12.18 -12.45
N LEU A 212 -7.81 11.51 -11.33
CA LEU A 212 -8.63 12.02 -10.23
C LEU A 212 -7.86 12.97 -9.31
N GLY A 213 -6.54 13.06 -9.43
CA GLY A 213 -5.75 14.11 -8.78
C GLY A 213 -5.54 13.93 -7.28
N PHE A 214 -5.64 12.72 -6.73
CA PHE A 214 -5.37 12.42 -5.32
C PHE A 214 -4.07 11.64 -5.14
N GLY A 215 -3.39 11.84 -4.02
CA GLY A 215 -2.12 11.18 -3.71
C GLY A 215 -0.90 11.95 -4.21
N ILE A 216 0.23 11.27 -4.25
CA ILE A 216 1.51 11.83 -4.69
C ILE A 216 1.95 11.10 -5.95
N TRP A 217 2.49 11.83 -6.90
CA TRP A 217 3.03 11.22 -8.11
C TRP A 217 4.36 11.83 -8.50
N SER A 218 5.36 10.96 -8.68
CA SER A 218 6.75 11.36 -8.97
C SER A 218 7.31 12.33 -7.92
N GLY A 219 6.94 12.14 -6.65
CA GLY A 219 7.34 13.02 -5.54
C GLY A 219 6.67 14.38 -5.52
N LYS A 220 5.51 14.54 -6.17
CA LYS A 220 4.74 15.79 -6.19
C LYS A 220 3.27 15.57 -5.82
N TRP A 221 2.70 16.52 -5.07
CA TRP A 221 1.30 16.51 -4.67
C TRP A 221 0.36 16.71 -5.85
N LEU A 222 -0.61 15.80 -6.03
CA LEU A 222 -1.67 16.00 -7.01
C LEU A 222 -2.71 17.05 -6.55
N TRP A 223 -3.44 17.62 -7.51
CA TRP A 223 -4.18 18.89 -7.35
C TRP A 223 -5.45 18.82 -6.49
N ASN A 224 -6.05 17.64 -6.28
CA ASN A 224 -7.27 17.49 -5.47
C ASN A 224 -7.00 17.16 -4.00
N ASN A 225 -5.73 17.04 -3.59
CA ASN A 225 -5.38 16.80 -2.19
C ASN A 225 -5.80 17.97 -1.28
N ASP A 226 -5.65 19.22 -1.72
CA ASP A 226 -6.03 20.39 -0.91
C ASP A 226 -7.53 20.39 -0.59
N GLY A 227 -8.37 20.14 -1.59
CA GLY A 227 -9.82 20.00 -1.39
C GLY A 227 -10.21 18.75 -0.61
N LEU A 228 -9.35 17.72 -0.53
CA LEU A 228 -9.52 16.58 0.38
C LEU A 228 -9.18 16.97 1.81
N PHE A 229 -8.11 17.71 2.03
CA PHE A 229 -7.70 18.13 3.36
C PHE A 229 -8.66 19.17 3.94
N GLU A 230 -9.05 20.16 3.16
CA GLU A 230 -10.00 21.22 3.55
C GLU A 230 -11.35 20.63 3.99
N ARG A 231 -11.98 19.76 3.17
CA ARG A 231 -13.26 19.13 3.53
C ARG A 231 -13.17 18.21 4.74
N ASN A 232 -11.96 17.82 5.13
CA ASN A 232 -11.71 17.01 6.31
C ASN A 232 -11.22 17.82 7.53
N GLY A 233 -11.08 19.15 7.40
CA GLY A 233 -10.57 20.00 8.48
C GLY A 233 -9.08 19.83 8.76
N ILE A 234 -8.32 19.34 7.78
CA ILE A 234 -6.88 19.09 7.89
C ILE A 234 -6.14 20.34 7.38
N THR A 235 -5.37 20.98 8.26
CA THR A 235 -4.48 22.08 7.90
C THR A 235 -3.04 21.57 7.81
N ILE A 236 -2.40 21.77 6.67
CA ILE A 236 -0.98 21.44 6.47
C ILE A 236 -0.19 22.76 6.52
N ASN A 237 0.65 22.91 7.55
CA ASN A 237 1.37 24.16 7.80
C ASN A 237 2.61 24.30 6.90
N GLU A 238 3.43 23.25 6.83
CA GLU A 238 4.65 23.22 6.03
C GLU A 238 4.57 22.08 5.02
N ILE A 239 4.80 22.42 3.75
CA ILE A 239 4.88 21.47 2.64
C ILE A 239 6.24 21.67 1.98
N SER A 240 7.07 20.63 2.01
CA SER A 240 8.38 20.58 1.36
C SER A 240 8.30 20.04 -0.08
N MET A 241 7.34 19.17 -0.37
CA MET A 241 7.16 18.58 -1.70
C MET A 241 6.45 19.53 -2.67
N ASP A 242 6.93 19.54 -3.91
CA ASP A 242 6.33 20.32 -4.99
C ASP A 242 4.90 19.89 -5.31
N ARG A 243 4.14 20.80 -5.93
CA ARG A 243 2.85 20.48 -6.55
C ARG A 243 3.05 19.92 -7.96
N PHE A 244 2.25 18.92 -8.32
CA PHE A 244 2.25 18.34 -9.65
C PHE A 244 1.59 19.29 -10.65
N THR A 245 2.30 19.63 -11.72
CA THR A 245 1.85 20.66 -12.69
C THR A 245 1.36 20.07 -14.01
N LYS A 246 0.66 20.87 -14.83
CA LYS A 246 0.33 20.51 -16.22
C LYS A 246 1.57 20.19 -17.05
N SER A 247 2.68 20.90 -16.80
CA SER A 247 3.96 20.67 -17.47
C SER A 247 4.53 19.28 -17.14
N ASP A 248 4.40 18.84 -15.89
CA ASP A 248 4.80 17.49 -15.48
C ASP A 248 3.95 16.43 -16.20
N MET A 249 2.64 16.67 -16.31
CA MET A 249 1.73 15.78 -17.05
C MET A 249 2.13 15.65 -18.52
N LEU A 250 2.42 16.77 -19.20
CA LEU A 250 2.86 16.78 -20.59
C LEU A 250 4.19 16.02 -20.76
N ARG A 251 5.20 16.30 -19.92
CA ARG A 251 6.49 15.60 -19.95
C ARG A 251 6.32 14.09 -19.84
N TYR A 252 5.44 13.62 -18.95
CA TYR A 252 5.15 12.21 -18.81
C TYR A 252 4.58 11.59 -20.09
N TYR A 253 3.54 12.19 -20.68
CA TYR A 253 2.94 11.67 -21.91
C TYR A 253 3.91 11.73 -23.10
N PHE A 254 4.72 12.79 -23.21
CA PHE A 254 5.77 12.88 -24.23
C PHE A 254 6.82 11.79 -24.07
N LYS A 255 7.29 11.53 -22.84
CA LYS A 255 8.23 10.43 -22.56
C LYS A 255 7.63 9.10 -22.99
N ARG A 256 6.37 8.83 -22.61
CA ARG A 256 5.69 7.57 -22.94
C ARG A 256 5.46 7.37 -24.44
N LEU A 257 5.17 8.44 -25.18
CA LEU A 257 5.08 8.40 -26.64
C LEU A 257 6.43 8.09 -27.27
N LYS A 258 7.50 8.72 -26.77
CA LYS A 258 8.87 8.47 -27.23
C LYS A 258 9.29 7.02 -26.99
N ASP A 259 9.04 6.49 -25.79
CA ASP A 259 9.39 5.13 -25.42
C ASP A 259 8.67 4.09 -26.31
N LYS A 260 7.39 4.34 -26.64
CA LYS A 260 6.62 3.51 -27.58
C LYS A 260 7.15 3.56 -29.01
N LEU A 261 7.61 4.72 -29.48
CA LEU A 261 8.19 4.89 -30.81
C LEU A 261 9.60 4.30 -30.93
N SER A 262 10.34 4.18 -29.82
CA SER A 262 11.67 3.55 -29.80
C SER A 262 11.64 2.04 -29.59
N SER A 263 10.48 1.48 -29.26
CA SER A 263 10.25 0.03 -29.09
C SER A 263 9.47 -0.60 -30.24
N SER A 264 9.18 0.18 -31.29
CA SER A 264 8.61 -0.23 -32.59
C SER A 264 9.67 -0.14 -33.68
#